data_AF-A0A6N2KQE4-F1
#
_entry.id   AF-A0A6N2KQE4-F1
#
_cell.length_a   1.000
_cell.length_b   1.000
_cell.length_c   1.000
_cell.angle_alpha   90.00
_cell.angle_beta   90.00
_cell.angle_gamma   90.00
#
_symmetry.space_group_name_H-M   'P 1'
#
loop_
_entity.id
_entity.type
_entity.pdbx_description
1 polymer ?
#
loop_
_entity_poly.entity_id
_entity_poly.type
_entity_poly.pdbx_seq_one_letter_code
_entity_poly.pdbx_strand_id
1 'polypeptide(L)'
;MQRFTFCVGDHTKLFFSSHDLLLLSTVLFFLFCLANLLSLWSPTAGNIIMWKLLRQIDEREGQYCTLRQISRFHVFGIGRRSMGFSVRIEVKTGSKVSEVTVGPENRTVTSKDNFLRVNLIGDFVGYSNIPSFEDFYLVIPRQGETGQPQDLGKNFSMWMLLERVRFTLDGVECNKIGVNYEAFSGQPNFCASPFWSCLHNQLWNFHDADQNRLRRKQLPLYGVEGRFERINQHPNAGTHSFSIGITEVLNTNLLIELTADDIEYVYQRSPGKLLSFTIPTFEALTQFGVATVSAKNIGELEASYSLTFDCSRGVSLMEEQFFILKPNEITIRSFKIYPTTDKAARYVCAAILKDSGFNEIDRAECQFFTTATILDNGSQIAPFLPPKTSINGFFESIENIWNRIWEGLVDFVTGKTCRQKCSSFFDFRCHIQYVCMSWMVMFGLLLAIIPTERTF
;
A
#
# COMPACT_ATOMS: atom_id res chain seq x y z
N MET A 1 21.13 -21.96 -3.99
CA MET A 1 20.90 -23.34 -3.50
C MET A 1 19.42 -23.46 -3.22
N GLN A 2 18.63 -24.05 -4.12
CA GLN A 2 17.18 -24.22 -3.91
C GLN A 2 16.96 -25.48 -3.07
N ARG A 3 16.37 -25.32 -1.88
CA ARG A 3 15.85 -26.42 -1.07
C ARG A 3 14.35 -26.50 -1.33
N PHE A 4 13.87 -27.68 -1.70
CA PHE A 4 12.46 -27.94 -1.89
C PHE A 4 11.92 -28.62 -0.63
N THR A 5 10.75 -28.20 -0.18
CA THR A 5 10.05 -28.78 0.97
C THR A 5 8.73 -29.37 0.48
N PHE A 6 8.56 -30.67 0.71
CA PHE A 6 7.37 -31.40 0.31
C PHE A 6 6.65 -31.97 1.54
N CYS A 7 5.32 -31.93 1.53
CA CYS A 7 4.47 -32.61 2.52
C CYS A 7 4.05 -33.97 1.94
N VAL A 8 4.39 -35.07 2.63
CA VAL A 8 3.91 -36.42 2.32
C VAL A 8 3.03 -36.89 3.49
N GLY A 9 1.71 -36.90 3.26
CA GLY A 9 0.71 -37.12 4.32
C GLY A 9 0.59 -35.93 5.29
N ASP A 10 -0.26 -36.07 6.32
CA ASP A 10 -0.65 -34.95 7.20
C ASP A 10 0.47 -34.42 8.11
N HIS A 11 1.60 -35.14 8.27
CA HIS A 11 2.60 -34.84 9.30
C HIS A 11 4.08 -34.91 8.88
N THR A 12 4.42 -35.28 7.64
CA THR A 12 5.81 -35.55 7.26
C THR A 12 6.37 -34.49 6.30
N LYS A 13 7.43 -33.78 6.73
CA LYS A 13 8.21 -32.85 5.89
C LYS A 13 9.44 -33.57 5.33
N LEU A 14 9.64 -33.54 4.02
CA LEU A 14 10.87 -34.00 3.37
C LEU A 14 11.67 -32.82 2.82
N PHE A 15 12.99 -32.84 3.01
CA PHE A 15 13.94 -31.87 2.49
C PHE A 15 14.86 -32.53 1.48
N PHE A 16 14.95 -31.97 0.27
CA PHE A 16 15.90 -32.43 -0.73
C PHE A 16 16.90 -31.34 -1.10
N SER A 17 18.18 -31.73 -1.19
CA SER A 17 19.25 -30.97 -1.83
C SER A 17 19.35 -31.39 -3.30
N SER A 18 19.75 -30.48 -4.19
CA SER A 18 19.86 -30.73 -5.63
C SER A 18 20.83 -31.87 -6.02
N HIS A 19 21.63 -32.38 -5.08
CA HIS A 19 22.58 -33.47 -5.30
C HIS A 19 22.01 -34.88 -5.04
N ASP A 20 20.93 -35.02 -4.27
CA ASP A 20 20.39 -36.33 -3.87
C ASP A 20 19.40 -36.94 -4.88
N LEU A 21 19.01 -36.18 -5.91
CA LEU A 21 18.00 -36.59 -6.89
C LEU A 21 18.51 -37.54 -7.98
N LEU A 22 19.82 -37.83 -8.05
CA LEU A 22 20.42 -38.57 -9.17
C LEU A 22 20.65 -40.07 -8.94
N LEU A 23 20.46 -40.58 -7.72
CA LEU A 23 20.79 -41.98 -7.36
C LEU A 23 19.58 -42.88 -7.08
N LEU A 24 18.35 -42.36 -7.21
CA LEU A 24 17.12 -43.10 -6.86
C LEU A 24 16.28 -43.60 -8.05
N SER A 25 16.81 -43.64 -9.28
CA SER A 25 15.97 -43.98 -10.46
C SER A 25 15.89 -45.48 -10.79
N THR A 26 16.83 -46.32 -10.31
CA THR A 26 16.89 -47.74 -10.69
C THR A 26 16.35 -48.71 -9.64
N VAL A 27 16.42 -48.37 -8.34
CA VAL A 27 15.93 -49.24 -7.26
C VAL A 27 14.41 -49.09 -7.03
N LEU A 28 13.84 -47.90 -7.27
CA LEU A 28 12.39 -47.68 -7.10
C LEU A 28 11.54 -48.42 -8.15
N PHE A 29 12.07 -48.68 -9.34
CA PHE A 29 11.32 -49.30 -10.43
C PHE A 29 11.08 -50.79 -10.19
N PHE A 30 12.03 -51.49 -9.53
CA PHE A 30 11.88 -52.90 -9.18
C PHE A 30 10.95 -53.13 -7.98
N LEU A 31 10.94 -52.22 -7.00
CA LEU A 31 10.04 -52.28 -5.83
C LEU A 31 8.57 -51.97 -6.20
N PHE A 32 8.33 -51.10 -7.19
CA PHE A 32 6.98 -50.77 -7.65
C PHE A 32 6.29 -51.92 -8.41
N CYS A 33 7.05 -52.77 -9.09
CA CYS A 33 6.51 -53.95 -9.79
C CYS A 33 6.13 -55.08 -8.82
N LEU A 34 6.82 -55.24 -7.70
CA LEU A 34 6.49 -56.29 -6.72
C LEU A 34 5.26 -55.91 -5.87
N ALA A 35 5.07 -54.62 -5.56
CA ALA A 35 3.96 -54.15 -4.73
C ALA A 35 2.58 -54.25 -5.40
N ASN A 36 2.53 -54.21 -6.74
CA ASN A 36 1.28 -54.27 -7.49
C ASN A 36 0.69 -55.69 -7.66
N LEU A 37 1.44 -56.76 -7.31
CA LEU A 37 0.91 -58.13 -7.36
C LEU A 37 0.17 -58.57 -6.08
N LEU A 38 0.31 -57.83 -4.97
CA LEU A 38 -0.16 -58.27 -3.64
C LEU A 38 -1.40 -57.54 -3.09
N SER A 39 -2.02 -56.62 -3.84
CA SER A 39 -3.17 -55.83 -3.35
C SER A 39 -4.55 -56.29 -3.84
N LEU A 40 -4.66 -57.44 -4.51
CA LEU A 40 -5.93 -58.16 -4.59
C LEU A 40 -6.21 -58.83 -3.24
N TRP A 41 -6.84 -58.12 -2.32
CA TRP A 41 -7.87 -58.60 -1.35
C TRP A 41 -8.17 -57.50 -0.31
N SER A 42 -9.47 -57.19 -0.15
CA SER A 42 -10.11 -56.28 0.83
C SER A 42 -10.43 -54.84 0.35
N PRO A 43 -11.73 -54.44 0.33
CA PRO A 43 -12.19 -53.13 -0.10
C PRO A 43 -12.54 -52.21 1.08
N THR A 44 -11.84 -51.08 1.23
CA THR A 44 -12.40 -49.77 1.66
C THR A 44 -11.29 -48.71 1.68
N ALA A 45 -11.06 -48.07 0.53
CA ALA A 45 -10.59 -46.68 0.41
C ALA A 45 -10.48 -46.38 -1.09
N GLY A 46 -11.27 -45.42 -1.56
CA GLY A 46 -11.38 -45.10 -2.99
C GLY A 46 -10.16 -44.36 -3.55
N ASN A 47 -9.84 -44.73 -4.79
CA ASN A 47 -9.23 -43.96 -5.89
C ASN A 47 -7.88 -43.25 -5.67
N ILE A 48 -6.91 -43.54 -6.56
CA ILE A 48 -6.12 -42.55 -7.32
C ILE A 48 -5.60 -43.19 -8.62
N ILE A 49 -5.67 -42.38 -9.68
CA ILE A 49 -5.41 -42.59 -11.11
C ILE A 49 -3.91 -42.83 -11.41
N MET A 50 -3.61 -43.69 -12.38
CA MET A 50 -2.28 -43.77 -13.00
C MET A 50 -2.18 -42.81 -14.19
N TRP A 51 -1.32 -41.82 -14.00
CA TRP A 51 -0.65 -41.01 -15.01
C TRP A 51 0.04 -41.85 -16.09
N LYS A 52 0.19 -41.26 -17.30
CA LYS A 52 1.50 -40.88 -17.92
C LYS A 52 1.51 -41.15 -19.43
N LEU A 53 1.54 -40.08 -20.25
CA LEU A 53 2.48 -39.91 -21.37
C LEU A 53 2.15 -38.65 -22.21
N LEU A 54 2.89 -37.56 -21.97
CA LEU A 54 3.77 -36.89 -22.95
C LEU A 54 4.25 -35.53 -22.38
N ARG A 55 5.39 -35.59 -21.69
CA ARG A 55 6.56 -34.71 -21.86
C ARG A 55 6.29 -33.25 -22.30
N GLN A 56 5.92 -32.38 -21.35
CA GLN A 56 6.59 -31.07 -21.14
C GLN A 56 6.23 -30.34 -19.83
N ILE A 57 5.58 -30.98 -18.86
CA ILE A 57 5.42 -30.40 -17.52
C ILE A 57 5.75 -31.51 -16.54
N ASP A 58 6.83 -31.29 -15.81
CA ASP A 58 7.42 -32.20 -14.84
C ASP A 58 6.41 -32.56 -13.73
N GLU A 59 6.50 -33.79 -13.25
CA GLU A 59 5.52 -34.47 -12.38
C GLU A 59 5.44 -33.88 -10.96
N ARG A 60 4.19 -33.81 -10.46
CA ARG A 60 3.75 -34.03 -9.05
C ARG A 60 4.26 -33.08 -7.95
N GLU A 61 3.44 -33.04 -6.89
CA GLU A 61 3.61 -32.32 -5.62
C GLU A 61 3.20 -30.83 -5.66
N GLY A 62 2.39 -30.45 -4.67
CA GLY A 62 1.84 -29.11 -4.51
C GLY A 62 2.95 -28.07 -4.36
N GLN A 63 3.39 -27.52 -5.50
CA GLN A 63 4.24 -26.34 -5.54
C GLN A 63 3.44 -25.14 -5.04
N TYR A 64 3.58 -24.85 -3.75
CA TYR A 64 3.24 -23.53 -3.20
C TYR A 64 4.33 -22.53 -3.59
N CYS A 65 4.43 -22.24 -4.89
CA CYS A 65 5.29 -21.19 -5.40
C CYS A 65 4.47 -19.90 -5.50
N THR A 66 4.59 -19.01 -4.52
CA THR A 66 4.09 -17.63 -4.68
C THR A 66 5.03 -16.85 -5.60
N LEU A 67 4.71 -16.80 -6.90
CA LEU A 67 5.28 -15.83 -7.83
C LEU A 67 4.15 -15.07 -8.53
N ARG A 68 3.49 -14.18 -7.77
CA ARG A 68 2.83 -13.01 -8.37
C ARG A 68 3.92 -11.98 -8.63
N GLN A 69 3.94 -11.31 -9.78
CA GLN A 69 4.88 -10.22 -10.07
C GLN A 69 4.97 -9.27 -8.86
N ILE A 70 6.08 -9.33 -8.11
CA ILE A 70 6.20 -8.65 -6.82
C ILE A 70 6.64 -7.22 -7.08
N SER A 71 5.72 -6.27 -6.94
CA SER A 71 6.10 -4.87 -6.75
C SER A 71 6.97 -4.79 -5.50
N ARG A 72 8.23 -4.40 -5.68
CA ARG A 72 9.18 -4.24 -4.57
C ARG A 72 9.03 -2.85 -3.98
N PHE A 73 9.35 -2.70 -2.70
CA PHE A 73 9.30 -1.44 -1.99
C PHE A 73 10.63 -1.17 -1.27
N HIS A 74 10.96 0.10 -1.13
CA HIS A 74 11.99 0.56 -0.20
C HIS A 74 11.36 0.86 1.15
N VAL A 75 12.11 0.57 2.22
CA VAL A 75 11.72 0.81 3.61
C VAL A 75 12.76 1.75 4.20
N PHE A 76 12.34 2.95 4.59
CA PHE A 76 13.21 3.99 5.13
C PHE A 76 12.89 4.25 6.59
N GLY A 77 13.92 4.22 7.43
CA GLY A 77 13.86 4.77 8.78
C GLY A 77 13.75 6.29 8.72
N ILE A 78 12.77 6.85 9.43
CA ILE A 78 12.62 8.30 9.52
C ILE A 78 13.45 8.79 10.71
N GLY A 79 14.37 9.70 10.41
CA GLY A 79 15.26 10.30 11.41
C GLY A 79 14.63 11.46 12.16
N ARG A 80 15.50 12.35 12.66
CA ARG A 80 15.07 13.56 13.37
C ARG A 80 14.32 14.49 12.44
N ARG A 81 13.25 15.08 12.95
CA ARG A 81 12.50 16.15 12.28
C ARG A 81 13.29 17.46 12.30
N SER A 82 13.28 18.18 11.18
CA SER A 82 13.70 19.57 11.08
C SER A 82 12.54 20.44 10.56
N MET A 83 12.54 21.72 10.93
CA MET A 83 11.59 22.72 10.42
C MET A 83 12.34 23.65 9.47
N GLY A 84 11.73 23.99 8.34
CA GLY A 84 12.31 24.89 7.34
C GLY A 84 11.28 25.92 6.88
N PHE A 85 11.70 27.18 6.85
CA PHE A 85 10.95 28.33 6.34
C PHE A 85 11.94 29.44 5.99
N SER A 86 11.48 30.44 5.24
CA SER A 86 12.26 31.65 4.95
C SER A 86 11.44 32.89 5.26
N VAL A 87 12.08 33.86 5.92
CA VAL A 87 11.52 35.18 6.22
C VAL A 87 12.26 36.19 5.37
N ARG A 88 11.51 36.86 4.50
CA ARG A 88 12.02 37.95 3.65
C ARG A 88 11.73 39.29 4.30
N ILE A 89 12.77 40.08 4.54
CA ILE A 89 12.66 41.45 5.05
C ILE A 89 13.13 42.40 3.94
N GLU A 90 12.24 43.32 3.57
CA GLU A 90 12.51 44.37 2.58
C GLU A 90 12.68 45.71 3.30
N VAL A 91 13.77 46.42 2.99
CA VAL A 91 14.06 47.76 3.52
C VAL A 91 14.18 48.73 2.36
N LYS A 92 13.53 49.88 2.51
CA LYS A 92 13.57 50.94 1.51
C LYS A 92 14.19 52.20 2.10
N THR A 93 15.38 52.55 1.63
CA THR A 93 16.11 53.77 2.02
C THR A 93 16.01 54.79 0.87
N GLY A 94 15.08 55.72 1.00
CA GLY A 94 14.74 56.68 -0.07
C GLY A 94 14.16 55.97 -1.30
N SER A 95 14.93 55.91 -2.39
CA SER A 95 14.54 55.21 -3.63
C SER A 95 15.14 53.81 -3.77
N LYS A 96 16.09 53.43 -2.91
CA LYS A 96 16.78 52.13 -2.99
C LYS A 96 16.04 51.11 -2.13
N VAL A 97 15.76 49.96 -2.71
CA VAL A 97 15.22 48.78 -2.01
C VAL A 97 16.35 47.78 -1.80
N SER A 98 16.53 47.33 -0.56
CA SER A 98 17.41 46.23 -0.17
C SER A 98 16.56 45.10 0.43
N GLU A 99 16.96 43.86 0.16
CA GLU A 99 16.27 42.67 0.63
C GLU A 99 17.25 41.80 1.41
N VAL A 100 16.82 41.30 2.56
CA VAL A 100 17.53 40.28 3.33
C VAL A 100 16.60 39.12 3.62
N THR A 101 17.13 37.90 3.58
CA THR A 101 16.36 36.68 3.86
C THR A 101 17.03 35.93 5.00
N VAL A 102 16.25 35.57 6.01
CA VAL A 102 16.69 34.75 7.15
C VAL A 102 15.87 33.47 7.23
N GLY A 103 16.47 32.42 7.77
CA GLY A 103 15.84 31.11 7.92
C GLY A 103 16.61 30.25 8.93
N PRO A 104 16.12 29.06 9.28
CA PRO A 104 16.81 28.15 10.20
C PRO A 104 18.27 27.83 9.79
N GLU A 105 18.56 27.83 8.49
CA GLU A 105 19.88 27.63 7.88
C GLU A 105 20.80 28.85 7.96
N ASN A 106 20.23 30.07 7.95
CA ASN A 106 20.97 31.32 8.05
C ASN A 106 20.18 32.31 8.92
N ARG A 107 20.47 32.27 10.23
CA ARG A 107 19.67 32.96 11.25
C ARG A 107 20.04 34.43 11.44
N THR A 108 21.23 34.84 11.03
CA THR A 108 21.76 36.18 11.28
C THR A 108 22.21 36.81 9.98
N VAL A 109 21.62 37.95 9.64
CA VAL A 109 21.98 38.69 8.42
C VAL A 109 22.07 40.18 8.73
N THR A 110 23.07 40.82 8.13
CA THR A 110 23.25 42.28 8.16
C THR A 110 23.09 42.82 6.74
N SER A 111 22.40 43.94 6.58
CA SER A 111 22.31 44.65 5.29
C SER A 111 23.69 45.16 4.84
N LYS A 112 23.87 45.34 3.53
CA LYS A 112 25.16 45.76 2.93
C LYS A 112 25.67 47.11 3.45
N ASP A 113 24.77 47.98 3.87
CA ASP A 113 25.03 49.30 4.43
C ASP A 113 25.12 49.31 5.97
N ASN A 114 25.05 48.13 6.62
CA ASN A 114 25.02 47.95 8.07
C ASN A 114 23.87 48.66 8.80
N PHE A 115 22.89 49.22 8.08
CA PHE A 115 21.75 49.91 8.67
C PHE A 115 20.79 48.96 9.41
N LEU A 116 20.57 47.79 8.82
CA LEU A 116 19.68 46.75 9.31
C LEU A 116 20.49 45.53 9.75
N ARG A 117 20.20 45.03 10.96
CA ARG A 117 20.64 43.72 11.44
C ARG A 117 19.42 42.91 11.83
N VAL A 118 19.39 41.66 11.38
CA VAL A 118 18.28 40.74 11.63
C VAL A 118 18.82 39.47 12.27
N ASN A 119 18.20 39.05 13.36
CA ASN A 119 18.50 37.81 14.04
C ASN A 119 17.21 37.00 14.30
N LEU A 120 17.17 35.79 13.78
CA LEU A 120 16.14 34.80 14.03
C LEU A 120 16.43 34.08 15.36
N ILE A 121 15.73 34.48 16.42
CA ILE A 121 15.91 33.93 17.77
C ILE A 121 15.37 32.50 17.85
N GLY A 122 14.17 32.27 17.31
CA GLY A 122 13.49 30.99 17.34
C GLY A 122 11.99 31.16 17.10
N ASP A 123 11.23 30.09 17.34
CA ASP A 123 9.78 30.09 17.13
C ASP A 123 9.04 30.00 18.47
N PHE A 124 7.88 30.65 18.54
CA PHE A 124 6.94 30.42 19.63
C PHE A 124 6.29 29.04 19.46
N VAL A 125 6.04 28.37 20.58
CA VAL A 125 5.41 27.05 20.58
C VAL A 125 3.99 27.19 20.03
N GLY A 126 3.63 26.33 19.08
CA GLY A 126 2.28 26.23 18.54
C GLY A 126 1.29 25.58 19.50
N TYR A 127 0.01 25.71 19.20
CA TYR A 127 -1.10 25.08 19.91
C TYR A 127 -1.36 23.65 19.44
N SER A 128 -0.90 23.28 18.24
CA SER A 128 -1.01 21.93 17.70
C SER A 128 0.34 21.22 17.61
N ASN A 129 0.31 19.91 17.86
CA ASN A 129 1.52 19.10 17.78
C ASN A 129 1.84 18.75 16.33
N ILE A 130 3.07 19.06 15.91
CA ILE A 130 3.61 18.58 14.65
C ILE A 130 3.99 17.10 14.84
N PRO A 131 3.48 16.17 14.01
CA PRO A 131 3.70 14.75 14.21
C PRO A 131 5.18 14.38 14.08
N SER A 132 5.64 13.47 14.95
CA SER A 132 6.90 12.76 14.82
C SER A 132 6.66 11.36 14.25
N PHE A 133 7.64 10.85 13.50
CA PHE A 133 7.54 9.55 12.84
C PHE A 133 8.70 8.61 13.19
N GLU A 134 9.33 8.81 14.35
CA GLU A 134 10.51 8.03 14.79
C GLU A 134 10.21 6.52 14.94
N ASP A 135 8.97 6.19 15.31
CA ASP A 135 8.47 4.82 15.45
C ASP A 135 7.84 4.25 14.17
N PHE A 136 8.01 4.94 13.04
CA PHE A 136 7.46 4.54 11.74
C PHE A 136 8.56 4.31 10.71
N TYR A 137 8.26 3.42 9.76
CA TYR A 137 8.97 3.31 8.50
C TYR A 137 8.16 3.96 7.39
N LEU A 138 8.86 4.68 6.51
CA LEU A 138 8.33 5.16 5.25
C LEU A 138 8.54 4.09 4.17
N VAL A 139 7.45 3.62 3.59
CA VAL A 139 7.45 2.59 2.55
C VAL A 139 7.10 3.22 1.21
N ILE A 140 7.97 3.02 0.22
CA ILE A 140 7.89 3.67 -1.08
C ILE A 140 8.05 2.62 -2.18
N PRO A 141 7.19 2.60 -3.22
CA PRO A 141 7.32 1.66 -4.31
C PRO A 141 8.65 1.87 -5.03
N ARG A 142 9.35 0.78 -5.30
CA ARG A 142 10.64 0.82 -5.96
C ARG A 142 10.47 1.18 -7.43
N GLN A 143 11.20 2.20 -7.85
CA GLN A 143 11.31 2.60 -9.25
C GLN A 143 12.71 2.21 -9.76
N GLY A 144 12.77 1.29 -10.73
CA GLY A 144 14.02 0.92 -11.40
C GLY A 144 14.86 -0.19 -10.74
N GLU A 145 16.18 -0.14 -11.00
CA GLU A 145 17.14 -1.22 -10.77
C GLU A 145 17.51 -1.50 -9.30
N THR A 146 18.30 -2.57 -9.11
CA THR A 146 19.16 -2.84 -7.94
C THR A 146 19.52 -1.71 -6.98
N GLY A 147 19.15 -1.69 -5.69
CA GLY A 147 19.87 -0.84 -4.70
C GLY A 147 19.13 0.41 -4.21
N GLN A 148 19.87 1.46 -3.83
CA GLN A 148 19.26 2.72 -3.38
C GLN A 148 18.53 3.37 -4.56
N PRO A 149 17.24 3.73 -4.41
CA PRO A 149 16.52 4.38 -5.50
C PRO A 149 17.22 5.70 -5.81
N GLN A 150 17.30 6.14 -7.06
CA GLN A 150 17.82 7.49 -7.37
C GLN A 150 16.76 8.57 -7.09
N ASP A 151 15.50 8.18 -7.16
CA ASP A 151 14.33 9.01 -6.88
C ASP A 151 13.26 8.19 -6.15
N LEU A 152 12.74 8.75 -5.06
CA LEU A 152 11.59 8.22 -4.32
C LEU A 152 10.29 8.33 -5.12
N GLY A 153 10.27 9.15 -6.17
CA GLY A 153 9.16 9.35 -7.06
C GLY A 153 8.15 10.36 -6.53
N LYS A 154 7.20 10.74 -7.39
CA LYS A 154 6.20 11.79 -7.11
C LYS A 154 4.80 11.26 -6.83
N ASN A 155 4.62 9.95 -6.85
CA ASN A 155 3.32 9.32 -6.64
C ASN A 155 3.11 8.97 -5.16
N PHE A 156 2.58 9.94 -4.40
CA PHE A 156 2.35 9.79 -2.96
C PHE A 156 1.20 8.85 -2.60
N SER A 157 0.33 8.48 -3.55
CA SER A 157 -0.80 7.55 -3.32
C SER A 157 -0.36 6.16 -2.85
N MET A 158 0.87 5.77 -3.18
CA MET A 158 1.47 4.48 -2.83
C MET A 158 2.44 4.59 -1.64
N TRP A 159 2.70 5.79 -1.15
CA TRP A 159 3.59 6.01 0.00
C TRP A 159 2.82 5.70 1.28
N MET A 160 3.39 4.87 2.13
CA MET A 160 2.77 4.48 3.39
C MET A 160 3.71 4.74 4.56
N LEU A 161 3.14 5.21 5.66
CA LEU A 161 3.78 5.27 6.98
C LEU A 161 3.22 4.13 7.84
N LEU A 162 4.10 3.21 8.22
CA LEU A 162 3.75 2.00 8.96
C LEU A 162 4.62 1.88 10.20
N GLU A 163 4.02 1.53 11.34
CA GLU A 163 4.72 1.36 12.61
C GLU A 163 5.83 0.31 12.48
N ARG A 164 6.99 0.57 13.08
CA ARG A 164 8.17 -0.32 12.99
C ARG A 164 7.89 -1.74 13.49
N VAL A 165 6.97 -1.89 14.45
CA VAL A 165 6.55 -3.20 15.01
C VAL A 165 5.87 -4.12 13.98
N ARG A 166 5.40 -3.59 12.84
CA ARG A 166 4.77 -4.37 11.77
C ARG A 166 5.78 -5.08 10.85
N PHE A 167 7.07 -4.79 11.01
CA PHE A 167 8.13 -5.29 10.14
C PHE A 167 8.96 -6.36 10.83
N THR A 168 9.51 -7.27 10.04
CA THR A 168 10.54 -8.25 10.41
C THR A 168 11.71 -8.05 9.45
N LEU A 169 12.81 -7.49 9.94
CA LEU A 169 13.96 -7.13 9.11
C LEU A 169 14.86 -8.33 8.82
N ASP A 170 14.89 -9.29 9.74
CA ASP A 170 15.51 -10.60 9.60
C ASP A 170 14.63 -11.61 8.83
N GLY A 171 13.33 -11.34 8.75
CA GLY A 171 12.36 -12.12 7.99
C GLY A 171 11.87 -13.38 8.71
N VAL A 172 12.23 -13.59 9.98
CA VAL A 172 11.94 -14.83 10.73
C VAL A 172 10.56 -14.85 11.37
N GLU A 173 9.86 -13.71 11.41
CA GLU A 173 8.54 -13.63 12.01
C GLU A 173 7.41 -13.74 10.98
N CYS A 174 6.50 -14.68 11.20
CA CYS A 174 5.29 -14.81 10.39
C CYS A 174 4.33 -13.62 10.55
N ASN A 175 3.51 -13.37 9.52
CA ASN A 175 2.47 -12.33 9.52
C ASN A 175 2.98 -10.91 9.82
N LYS A 176 4.23 -10.63 9.43
CA LYS A 176 4.86 -9.31 9.43
C LYS A 176 5.40 -8.98 8.04
N ILE A 177 5.56 -7.69 7.76
CA ILE A 177 6.12 -7.20 6.51
C ILE A 177 7.60 -7.60 6.45
N GLY A 178 7.99 -8.34 5.41
CA GLY A 178 9.37 -8.82 5.21
C GLY A 178 9.59 -10.29 5.53
N VAL A 179 8.52 -11.06 5.81
CA VAL A 179 8.59 -12.51 6.05
C VAL A 179 9.34 -13.24 4.93
N ASN A 180 10.26 -14.12 5.30
CA ASN A 180 11.11 -14.84 4.37
C ASN A 180 10.70 -16.33 4.24
N TYR A 181 11.41 -17.06 3.37
CA TYR A 181 11.15 -18.48 3.13
C TYR A 181 11.35 -19.35 4.39
N GLU A 182 12.31 -19.00 5.25
CA GLU A 182 12.63 -19.76 6.45
C GLU A 182 11.47 -19.70 7.45
N ALA A 183 10.92 -18.51 7.70
CA ALA A 183 9.73 -18.34 8.53
C ALA A 183 8.52 -19.11 7.96
N PHE A 184 8.30 -19.00 6.65
CA PHE A 184 7.17 -19.64 5.98
C PHE A 184 7.26 -21.18 6.02
N SER A 185 8.40 -21.75 5.63
CA SER A 185 8.62 -23.20 5.62
C SER A 185 8.74 -23.78 7.05
N GLY A 186 9.26 -22.98 7.98
CA GLY A 186 9.43 -23.30 9.39
C GLY A 186 8.17 -23.20 10.25
N GLN A 187 7.03 -22.76 9.70
CA GLN A 187 5.83 -22.57 10.51
C GLN A 187 5.37 -23.88 11.19
N PRO A 188 4.85 -23.78 12.43
CA PRO A 188 4.31 -24.92 13.14
C PRO A 188 3.12 -25.49 12.36
N ASN A 189 2.98 -26.83 12.37
CA ASN A 189 1.89 -27.54 11.72
C ASN A 189 1.68 -27.15 10.24
N PHE A 190 2.75 -26.84 9.50
CA PHE A 190 2.70 -26.35 8.10
C PHE A 190 1.64 -27.03 7.23
N CYS A 191 1.58 -28.36 7.20
CA CYS A 191 0.68 -29.10 6.31
C CYS A 191 -0.80 -29.08 6.79
N ALA A 192 -1.04 -28.79 8.08
CA ALA A 192 -2.38 -28.66 8.68
C ALA A 192 -2.83 -27.19 8.83
N SER A 193 -1.92 -26.23 8.63
CA SER A 193 -2.22 -24.81 8.72
C SER A 193 -3.07 -24.35 7.52
N PRO A 194 -3.98 -23.39 7.71
CA PRO A 194 -4.80 -22.86 6.62
C PRO A 194 -3.96 -22.30 5.48
N PHE A 195 -4.52 -22.32 4.28
CA PHE A 195 -3.93 -21.65 3.13
C PHE A 195 -3.71 -20.15 3.43
N TRP A 196 -2.59 -19.58 2.94
CA TRP A 196 -2.09 -18.22 3.28
C TRP A 196 -1.61 -17.99 4.72
N SER A 197 -1.54 -19.03 5.55
CA SER A 197 -0.85 -18.94 6.84
C SER A 197 0.56 -18.36 6.71
N CYS A 198 0.98 -17.60 7.72
CA CYS A 198 2.25 -16.88 7.79
C CYS A 198 2.41 -15.68 6.82
N LEU A 199 1.50 -15.50 5.85
CA LEU A 199 1.58 -14.46 4.81
C LEU A 199 0.56 -13.32 4.99
N HIS A 200 0.01 -13.13 6.20
CA HIS A 200 -0.90 -12.02 6.51
C HIS A 200 -0.14 -10.71 6.83
N ASN A 201 -0.86 -9.59 6.91
CA ASN A 201 -0.34 -8.26 7.27
C ASN A 201 0.84 -7.80 6.41
N GLN A 202 0.75 -8.04 5.11
CA GLN A 202 1.70 -7.55 4.13
C GLN A 202 1.27 -6.16 3.63
N LEU A 203 2.15 -5.49 2.88
CA LEU A 203 1.92 -4.12 2.37
C LEU A 203 0.58 -3.96 1.62
N TRP A 204 0.19 -4.97 0.83
CA TRP A 204 -1.07 -4.97 0.09
C TRP A 204 -2.29 -5.00 1.02
N ASN A 205 -2.21 -5.66 2.19
CA ASN A 205 -3.31 -5.68 3.15
C ASN A 205 -3.60 -4.29 3.71
N PHE A 206 -2.56 -3.52 4.03
CA PHE A 206 -2.68 -2.16 4.53
C PHE A 206 -3.18 -1.20 3.45
N HIS A 207 -2.68 -1.35 2.22
CA HIS A 207 -3.17 -0.58 1.08
C HIS A 207 -4.66 -0.85 0.81
N ASP A 208 -5.08 -2.12 0.75
CA ASP A 208 -6.48 -2.49 0.54
C ASP A 208 -7.38 -2.00 1.68
N ALA A 209 -6.89 -2.02 2.92
CA ALA A 209 -7.60 -1.45 4.06
C ALA A 209 -7.86 0.06 3.87
N ASP A 210 -6.85 0.82 3.43
CA ASP A 210 -7.01 2.24 3.14
C ASP A 210 -7.93 2.49 1.93
N GLN A 211 -7.86 1.68 0.87
CA GLN A 211 -8.80 1.77 -0.25
C GLN A 211 -10.25 1.56 0.19
N ASN A 212 -10.50 0.61 1.10
CA ASN A 212 -11.82 0.40 1.68
C ASN A 212 -12.31 1.60 2.50
N ARG A 213 -11.41 2.27 3.23
CA ARG A 213 -11.73 3.50 3.98
C ARG A 213 -12.04 4.67 3.05
N LEU A 214 -11.24 4.86 2.01
CA LEU A 214 -11.46 5.90 1.00
C LEU A 214 -12.80 5.71 0.27
N ARG A 215 -13.15 4.47 -0.08
CA ARG A 215 -14.48 4.15 -0.64
C ARG A 215 -15.64 4.51 0.30
N ARG A 216 -15.41 4.47 1.62
CA ARG A 216 -16.35 4.90 2.67
C ARG A 216 -16.21 6.38 3.04
N LYS A 217 -15.45 7.17 2.26
CA LYS A 217 -15.15 8.59 2.50
C LYS A 217 -14.50 8.86 3.87
N GLN A 218 -13.73 7.90 4.37
CA GLN A 218 -12.96 8.03 5.61
C GLN A 218 -11.49 8.33 5.29
N LEU A 219 -10.81 8.98 6.24
CA LEU A 219 -9.38 9.26 6.13
C LEU A 219 -8.57 7.96 6.12
N PRO A 220 -7.57 7.79 5.24
CA PRO A 220 -6.68 6.63 5.28
C PRO A 220 -5.84 6.64 6.57
N LEU A 221 -5.37 5.46 6.97
CA LEU A 221 -4.59 5.25 8.20
C LEU A 221 -3.09 5.10 7.93
N TYR A 222 -2.70 4.58 6.77
CA TYR A 222 -1.31 4.25 6.46
C TYR A 222 -0.76 5.11 5.33
N GLY A 223 -1.56 5.33 4.29
CA GLY A 223 -1.23 6.19 3.16
C GLY A 223 -0.92 7.62 3.60
N VAL A 224 0.11 8.23 3.02
CA VAL A 224 0.51 9.62 3.31
C VAL A 224 -0.48 10.61 2.67
N GLU A 225 -0.91 10.32 1.44
CA GLU A 225 -1.85 11.16 0.70
C GLU A 225 -3.23 11.20 1.40
N GLY A 226 -3.85 12.39 1.41
CA GLY A 226 -5.12 12.65 2.09
C GLY A 226 -4.98 12.96 3.58
N ARG A 227 -3.95 12.43 4.26
CA ARG A 227 -3.67 12.75 5.69
C ARG A 227 -2.85 14.02 5.86
N PHE A 228 -1.89 14.23 4.97
CA PHE A 228 -0.95 15.35 5.05
C PHE A 228 -1.08 16.27 3.83
N GLU A 229 -0.83 17.56 4.05
CA GLU A 229 -0.90 18.59 3.03
C GLU A 229 0.52 18.95 2.53
N ARG A 230 0.64 19.41 1.28
CA ARG A 230 1.89 19.90 0.68
C ARG A 230 3.08 18.93 0.79
N ILE A 231 2.84 17.64 0.56
CA ILE A 231 3.85 16.58 0.64
C ILE A 231 4.97 16.86 -0.37
N ASN A 232 6.23 16.93 0.09
CA ASN A 232 7.43 17.18 -0.72
C ASN A 232 7.41 18.45 -1.59
N GLN A 233 6.65 19.47 -1.19
CA GLN A 233 6.59 20.74 -1.92
C GLN A 233 7.59 21.80 -1.43
N HIS A 234 8.58 21.43 -0.61
CA HIS A 234 9.56 22.40 -0.14
C HIS A 234 10.60 22.77 -1.24
N PRO A 235 11.13 24.00 -1.28
CA PRO A 235 11.92 24.51 -2.42
C PRO A 235 13.12 23.66 -2.82
N ASN A 236 13.77 23.00 -1.86
CA ASN A 236 14.97 22.17 -2.07
C ASN A 236 14.67 20.67 -1.96
N ALA A 237 13.46 20.24 -2.39
CA ALA A 237 13.02 18.84 -2.30
C ALA A 237 13.96 17.94 -3.10
N GLY A 238 14.86 17.28 -2.35
CA GLY A 238 15.73 16.26 -2.90
C GLY A 238 14.92 15.04 -3.30
N THR A 239 15.47 14.26 -4.23
CA THR A 239 14.88 13.00 -4.70
C THR A 239 14.78 11.94 -3.59
N HIS A 240 15.47 12.14 -2.45
CA HIS A 240 15.43 11.32 -1.24
C HIS A 240 14.86 12.04 -0.01
N SER A 241 13.94 12.97 -0.21
CA SER A 241 13.34 13.73 0.90
C SER A 241 11.90 13.30 1.19
N PHE A 242 11.52 13.39 2.46
CA PHE A 242 10.13 13.33 2.89
C PHE A 242 9.83 14.55 3.76
N SER A 243 8.87 15.36 3.34
CA SER A 243 8.42 16.56 4.04
C SER A 243 6.92 16.70 3.90
N ILE A 244 6.31 17.30 4.92
CA ILE A 244 4.88 17.61 4.98
C ILE A 244 4.72 19.09 5.32
N GLY A 245 3.66 19.72 4.80
CA GLY A 245 3.32 21.08 5.13
C GLY A 245 2.77 21.19 6.55
N ILE A 246 3.30 22.13 7.32
CA ILE A 246 2.71 22.54 8.61
C ILE A 246 1.46 23.36 8.30
N THR A 247 0.30 22.93 8.78
CA THR A 247 -0.98 23.62 8.53
C THR A 247 -1.27 24.71 9.55
N GLU A 248 -0.72 24.58 10.76
CA GLU A 248 -0.79 25.63 11.78
C GLU A 248 0.05 26.84 11.40
N VAL A 249 -0.45 28.05 11.73
CA VAL A 249 0.29 29.29 11.60
C VAL A 249 1.21 29.43 12.82
N LEU A 250 2.52 29.31 12.60
CA LEU A 250 3.52 29.46 13.65
C LEU A 250 4.05 30.91 13.69
N ASN A 251 4.19 31.44 14.90
CA ASN A 251 4.78 32.75 15.12
C ASN A 251 6.30 32.61 15.32
N THR A 252 7.07 33.27 14.46
CA THR A 252 8.53 33.30 14.54
C THR A 252 9.00 34.57 15.24
N ASN A 253 9.88 34.42 16.22
CA ASN A 253 10.49 35.53 16.96
C ASN A 253 11.71 36.07 16.21
N LEU A 254 11.57 37.30 15.71
CA LEU A 254 12.59 38.00 14.95
C LEU A 254 13.05 39.24 15.70
N LEU A 255 14.37 39.37 15.88
CA LEU A 255 14.99 40.60 16.35
C LEU A 255 15.44 41.42 15.14
N ILE A 256 14.89 42.61 15.00
CA ILE A 256 15.31 43.61 14.02
C ILE A 256 15.99 44.76 14.78
N GLU A 257 17.26 44.98 14.51
CA GLU A 257 18.04 46.11 15.03
C GLU A 257 18.29 47.10 13.88
N LEU A 258 17.88 48.35 14.08
CA LEU A 258 17.99 49.43 13.11
C LEU A 258 18.93 50.51 13.67
N THR A 259 19.72 51.11 12.78
CA THR A 259 20.52 52.30 13.11
C THR A 259 19.65 53.56 12.92
N ALA A 260 18.69 53.76 13.83
CA ALA A 260 17.76 54.89 13.83
C ALA A 260 17.44 55.33 15.27
N ASP A 261 16.98 56.57 15.45
CA ASP A 261 16.67 57.13 16.77
C ASP A 261 15.33 56.62 17.33
N ASP A 262 14.33 56.40 16.47
CA ASP A 262 12.98 55.97 16.84
C ASP A 262 12.31 55.15 15.72
N ILE A 263 11.22 54.45 16.05
CA ILE A 263 10.48 53.58 15.14
C ILE A 263 8.98 53.85 15.26
N GLU A 264 8.33 54.11 14.13
CA GLU A 264 6.88 54.17 14.02
C GLU A 264 6.32 52.92 13.35
N TYR A 265 5.27 52.34 13.93
CA TYR A 265 4.58 51.18 13.36
C TYR A 265 3.34 51.62 12.59
N VAL A 266 3.38 51.46 11.26
CA VAL A 266 2.25 51.72 10.37
C VAL A 266 1.72 50.40 9.84
N TYR A 267 0.42 50.16 9.97
CA TYR A 267 -0.26 48.99 9.43
C TYR A 267 -1.45 49.40 8.58
N GLN A 268 -1.75 48.57 7.58
CA GLN A 268 -2.88 48.80 6.68
C GLN A 268 -4.15 48.14 7.23
N ARG A 269 -5.27 48.86 7.14
CA ARG A 269 -6.59 48.39 7.54
C ARG A 269 -7.55 48.57 6.37
N SER A 270 -8.19 47.48 5.98
CA SER A 270 -9.23 47.48 4.94
C SER A 270 -10.47 46.73 5.46
N PRO A 271 -11.68 47.14 5.04
CA PRO A 271 -12.89 46.39 5.32
C PRO A 271 -12.91 45.08 4.50
N GLY A 272 -13.51 44.04 5.10
CA GLY A 272 -13.69 42.72 4.48
C GLY A 272 -15.11 42.22 4.68
N LYS A 273 -15.52 41.22 3.89
CA LYS A 273 -16.85 40.61 3.96
C LYS A 273 -16.77 39.10 3.74
N LEU A 274 -17.59 38.35 4.47
CA LEU A 274 -17.84 36.93 4.25
C LEU A 274 -18.83 36.75 3.10
N LEU A 275 -18.44 35.95 2.11
CA LEU A 275 -19.27 35.66 0.93
C LEU A 275 -20.08 34.38 1.09
N SER A 276 -19.47 33.34 1.65
CA SER A 276 -20.11 32.05 1.86
C SER A 276 -19.54 31.36 3.09
N PHE A 277 -20.41 30.59 3.75
CA PHE A 277 -20.03 29.72 4.86
C PHE A 277 -20.85 28.44 4.75
N THR A 278 -20.18 27.32 4.49
CA THR A 278 -20.83 26.04 4.24
C THR A 278 -20.15 24.91 5.02
N ILE A 279 -20.98 24.04 5.60
CA ILE A 279 -20.55 22.83 6.29
C ILE A 279 -21.44 21.68 5.81
N PRO A 280 -20.90 20.69 5.07
CA PRO A 280 -21.67 19.53 4.66
C PRO A 280 -21.97 18.61 5.86
N THR A 281 -23.00 17.78 5.73
CA THR A 281 -23.31 16.73 6.72
C THR A 281 -22.25 15.62 6.65
N PHE A 282 -21.80 15.13 7.81
CA PHE A 282 -20.79 14.08 7.92
C PHE A 282 -21.05 13.16 9.13
N GLU A 283 -20.37 12.01 9.17
CA GLU A 283 -20.51 11.04 10.27
C GLU A 283 -19.68 11.43 11.49
N ALA A 284 -20.29 11.39 12.68
CA ALA A 284 -19.60 11.72 13.91
C ALA A 284 -18.49 10.71 14.25
N LEU A 285 -17.38 11.21 14.81
CA LEU A 285 -16.19 10.47 15.30
C LEU A 285 -15.39 9.65 14.27
N THR A 286 -16.01 9.08 13.23
CA THR A 286 -15.33 8.32 12.17
C THR A 286 -14.83 9.21 11.03
N GLN A 287 -15.49 10.35 10.85
CA GLN A 287 -15.12 11.41 9.91
C GLN A 287 -14.95 12.73 10.68
N PHE A 288 -14.39 13.73 9.99
CA PHE A 288 -14.39 15.12 10.44
C PHE A 288 -15.09 15.98 9.39
N GLY A 289 -15.74 17.05 9.85
CA GLY A 289 -16.36 18.03 8.97
C GLY A 289 -15.33 18.97 8.38
N VAL A 290 -15.59 19.50 7.21
CA VAL A 290 -14.79 20.59 6.63
C VAL A 290 -15.70 21.80 6.45
N ALA A 291 -15.51 22.81 7.30
CA ALA A 291 -16.11 24.13 7.12
C ALA A 291 -15.35 24.88 6.04
N THR A 292 -16.05 25.35 5.02
CA THR A 292 -15.49 26.16 3.94
C THR A 292 -16.07 27.57 4.05
N VAL A 293 -15.19 28.56 4.24
CA VAL A 293 -15.53 29.97 4.34
C VAL A 293 -14.84 30.75 3.24
N SER A 294 -15.61 31.55 2.50
CA SER A 294 -15.07 32.49 1.53
C SER A 294 -15.12 33.90 2.08
N ALA A 295 -13.99 34.60 2.05
CA ALA A 295 -13.87 35.99 2.48
C ALA A 295 -13.31 36.85 1.35
N LYS A 296 -13.75 38.10 1.26
CA LYS A 296 -13.32 39.09 0.26
C LYS A 296 -12.86 40.37 0.93
N ASN A 297 -11.74 40.91 0.47
CA ASN A 297 -11.35 42.30 0.77
C ASN A 297 -12.16 43.26 -0.12
N ILE A 298 -12.96 44.13 0.51
CA ILE A 298 -13.79 45.13 -0.18
C ILE A 298 -13.20 46.54 -0.10
N GLY A 299 -12.02 46.69 0.52
CA GLY A 299 -11.26 47.94 0.56
C GLY A 299 -10.31 48.10 -0.63
N GLU A 300 -9.53 49.17 -0.57
CA GLU A 300 -8.59 49.59 -1.62
C GLU A 300 -7.12 49.24 -1.30
N LEU A 301 -6.83 48.82 -0.07
CA LEU A 301 -5.49 48.46 0.39
C LEU A 301 -5.38 46.97 0.72
N GLU A 302 -4.18 46.42 0.58
CA GLU A 302 -3.84 45.08 1.08
C GLU A 302 -3.81 45.13 2.62
N ALA A 303 -4.55 44.23 3.27
CA ALA A 303 -4.66 44.23 4.72
C ALA A 303 -4.65 42.81 5.29
N SER A 304 -4.35 42.73 6.59
CA SER A 304 -4.39 41.49 7.35
C SER A 304 -5.79 41.26 7.91
N TYR A 305 -6.18 39.99 7.94
CA TYR A 305 -7.45 39.54 8.48
C TYR A 305 -7.24 38.33 9.37
N SER A 306 -8.17 38.16 10.29
CA SER A 306 -8.26 36.97 11.12
C SER A 306 -9.65 36.38 11.04
N LEU A 307 -9.75 35.05 11.03
CA LEU A 307 -11.01 34.32 11.01
C LEU A 307 -11.09 33.37 12.20
N THR A 308 -12.11 33.59 13.02
CA THR A 308 -12.43 32.76 14.19
C THR A 308 -13.75 32.02 14.00
N PHE A 309 -13.84 30.87 14.66
CA PHE A 309 -15.03 30.03 14.66
C PHE A 309 -15.53 29.86 16.07
N ASP A 310 -16.78 30.24 16.30
CA ASP A 310 -17.49 30.02 17.56
C ASP A 310 -18.60 29.00 17.32
N CYS A 311 -18.52 27.85 17.98
CA CYS A 311 -19.43 26.73 17.75
C CYS A 311 -20.16 26.33 19.04
N SER A 312 -21.37 25.79 18.88
CA SER A 312 -22.15 25.21 19.96
C SER A 312 -21.38 24.12 20.72
N ARG A 313 -21.75 23.89 21.99
CA ARG A 313 -21.16 22.84 22.84
C ARG A 313 -21.19 21.47 22.14
N GLY A 314 -20.13 20.69 22.32
CA GLY A 314 -19.98 19.37 21.69
C GLY A 314 -19.18 19.40 20.37
N VAL A 315 -18.65 20.56 20.00
CA VAL A 315 -17.67 20.72 18.91
C VAL A 315 -16.34 21.16 19.51
N SER A 316 -15.23 20.57 19.07
CA SER A 316 -13.89 20.95 19.48
C SER A 316 -13.58 22.40 19.13
N LEU A 317 -12.83 23.09 20.00
CA LEU A 317 -12.30 24.41 19.67
C LEU A 317 -11.37 24.34 18.45
N MET A 318 -11.31 25.46 17.72
CA MET A 318 -10.61 25.56 16.46
C MET A 318 -9.65 26.74 16.51
N GLU A 319 -8.48 26.57 15.91
CA GLU A 319 -7.47 27.63 15.88
C GLU A 319 -7.90 28.78 14.96
N GLU A 320 -7.58 30.00 15.38
CA GLU A 320 -7.77 31.21 14.61
C GLU A 320 -6.81 31.22 13.39
N GLN A 321 -7.34 31.48 12.20
CA GLN A 321 -6.53 31.55 10.98
C GLN A 321 -6.26 32.99 10.57
N PHE A 322 -4.98 33.33 10.43
CA PHE A 322 -4.52 34.62 9.92
C PHE A 322 -4.21 34.57 8.43
N PHE A 323 -4.59 35.61 7.70
CA PHE A 323 -4.28 35.73 6.27
C PHE A 323 -4.30 37.17 5.78
N ILE A 324 -3.64 37.41 4.66
CA ILE A 324 -3.53 38.71 4.00
C ILE A 324 -4.31 38.65 2.68
N LEU A 325 -5.08 39.70 2.38
CA LEU A 325 -5.83 39.80 1.13
C LEU A 325 -5.51 41.10 0.40
N LYS A 326 -5.23 40.99 -0.90
CA LYS A 326 -5.19 42.14 -1.80
C LYS A 326 -6.59 42.73 -2.01
N PRO A 327 -6.68 43.99 -2.45
CA PRO A 327 -7.96 44.60 -2.83
C PRO A 327 -8.72 43.72 -3.82
N ASN A 328 -10.02 43.51 -3.58
CA ASN A 328 -10.90 42.64 -4.37
C ASN A 328 -10.54 41.15 -4.43
N GLU A 329 -9.50 40.70 -3.72
CA GLU A 329 -9.13 39.29 -3.66
C GLU A 329 -10.14 38.50 -2.81
N ILE A 330 -10.47 37.30 -3.28
CA ILE A 330 -11.32 36.34 -2.59
C ILE A 330 -10.43 35.17 -2.18
N THR A 331 -10.47 34.82 -0.89
CA THR A 331 -9.82 33.60 -0.38
C THR A 331 -10.86 32.62 0.12
N ILE A 332 -10.49 31.34 0.08
CA ILE A 332 -11.27 30.25 0.66
C ILE A 332 -10.44 29.65 1.78
N ARG A 333 -11.01 29.60 2.98
CA ARG A 333 -10.39 29.01 4.17
C ARG A 333 -11.20 27.80 4.61
N SER A 334 -10.46 26.76 4.97
CA SER A 334 -11.03 25.46 5.35
C SER A 334 -10.65 25.11 6.78
N PHE A 335 -11.61 24.55 7.50
CA PHE A 335 -11.56 24.34 8.94
C PHE A 335 -12.05 22.92 9.26
N LYS A 336 -11.22 22.12 9.95
CA LYS A 336 -11.56 20.73 10.31
C LYS A 336 -12.37 20.71 11.61
N ILE A 337 -13.61 20.24 11.54
CA ILE A 337 -14.57 20.22 12.66
C ILE A 337 -14.63 18.82 13.26
N TYR A 338 -14.41 18.71 14.57
CA TYR A 338 -14.51 17.45 15.31
C TYR A 338 -15.63 17.51 16.35
N PRO A 339 -16.73 16.77 16.15
CA PRO A 339 -17.75 16.61 17.18
C PRO A 339 -17.23 15.68 18.29
N THR A 340 -17.70 15.89 19.52
CA THR A 340 -17.27 15.12 20.69
C THR A 340 -18.27 14.01 21.09
N THR A 341 -19.36 13.84 20.34
CA THR A 341 -20.40 12.84 20.61
C THR A 341 -20.56 11.88 19.44
N ASP A 342 -20.88 10.62 19.73
CA ASP A 342 -21.20 9.57 18.76
C ASP A 342 -22.62 9.67 18.17
N LYS A 343 -23.51 10.45 18.81
CA LYS A 343 -24.91 10.60 18.39
C LYS A 343 -25.07 11.59 17.23
N ALA A 344 -26.11 11.36 16.43
CA ALA A 344 -26.58 12.34 15.46
C ALA A 344 -27.09 13.58 16.19
N ALA A 345 -26.56 14.74 15.84
CA ALA A 345 -26.87 16.00 16.49
C ALA A 345 -26.89 17.17 15.50
N ARG A 346 -27.47 18.27 15.96
CA ARG A 346 -27.55 19.54 15.24
C ARG A 346 -26.69 20.56 15.95
N TYR A 347 -25.79 21.20 15.21
CA TYR A 347 -24.85 22.19 15.73
C TYR A 347 -25.00 23.50 14.97
N VAL A 348 -24.61 24.59 15.64
CA VAL A 348 -24.56 25.94 15.06
C VAL A 348 -23.16 26.47 15.27
N CYS A 349 -22.56 27.01 14.22
CA CYS A 349 -21.29 27.73 14.29
C CYS A 349 -21.43 29.12 13.68
N ALA A 350 -20.68 30.08 14.20
CA ALA A 350 -20.50 31.41 13.67
C ALA A 350 -19.05 31.58 13.19
N ALA A 351 -18.87 31.97 11.94
CA ALA A 351 -17.60 32.44 11.41
C ALA A 351 -17.52 33.96 11.62
N ILE A 352 -16.46 34.41 12.30
CA ILE A 352 -16.28 35.81 12.72
C ILE A 352 -15.00 36.32 12.07
N LEU A 353 -15.15 37.28 11.16
CA LEU A 353 -14.05 37.93 10.46
C LEU A 353 -13.62 39.18 11.23
N LYS A 354 -12.31 39.31 11.46
CA LYS A 354 -11.69 40.47 12.12
C LYS A 354 -10.70 41.15 11.19
N ASP A 355 -10.57 42.47 11.32
CA ASP A 355 -9.57 43.27 10.62
C ASP A 355 -8.20 43.31 11.33
N SER A 356 -7.23 44.02 10.75
CA SER A 356 -5.89 44.25 11.33
C SER A 356 -5.91 44.87 12.73
N GLY A 357 -7.01 45.53 13.13
CA GLY A 357 -7.21 46.10 14.47
C GLY A 357 -7.90 45.16 15.44
N PHE A 358 -8.09 43.89 15.07
CA PHE A 358 -8.78 42.85 15.83
C PHE A 358 -10.27 43.13 16.09
N ASN A 359 -10.87 44.06 15.36
CA ASN A 359 -12.30 44.36 15.48
C ASN A 359 -13.10 43.42 14.58
N GLU A 360 -14.23 42.92 15.08
CA GLU A 360 -15.19 42.19 14.27
C GLU A 360 -15.76 43.09 13.18
N ILE A 361 -15.61 42.68 11.92
CA ILE A 361 -16.10 43.41 10.75
C ILE A 361 -17.26 42.72 10.06
N ASP A 362 -17.36 41.40 10.18
CA ASP A 362 -18.46 40.62 9.62
C ASP A 362 -18.64 39.29 10.36
N ARG A 363 -19.87 38.76 10.34
CA ARG A 363 -20.26 37.52 11.01
C ARG A 363 -21.25 36.75 10.17
N ALA A 364 -21.01 35.45 10.01
CA ALA A 364 -21.92 34.55 9.32
C ALA A 364 -22.19 33.30 10.17
N GLU A 365 -23.44 32.88 10.28
CA GLU A 365 -23.84 31.67 11.00
C GLU A 365 -24.17 30.54 10.03
N CYS A 366 -23.79 29.32 10.38
CA CYS A 366 -24.14 28.11 9.65
C CYS A 366 -24.60 27.03 10.63
N GLN A 367 -25.72 26.40 10.28
CA GLN A 367 -26.22 25.23 10.99
C GLN A 367 -25.83 23.97 10.21
N PHE A 368 -25.31 22.97 10.91
CA PHE A 368 -24.97 21.68 10.30
C PHE A 368 -25.46 20.51 11.15
N PHE A 369 -25.48 19.34 10.53
CA PHE A 369 -25.95 18.09 11.13
C PHE A 369 -24.85 17.04 11.04
N THR A 370 -24.79 16.17 12.05
CA THR A 370 -23.98 14.96 12.03
C THR A 370 -24.87 13.73 11.97
N THR A 371 -24.43 12.67 11.28
CA THR A 371 -25.02 11.34 11.41
C THR A 371 -24.34 10.59 12.56
N ALA A 372 -25.07 9.65 13.18
CA ALA A 372 -24.54 8.86 14.28
C ALA A 372 -23.39 7.97 13.80
N THR A 373 -22.42 7.71 14.69
CA THR A 373 -21.31 6.80 14.43
C THR A 373 -21.83 5.38 14.19
N ILE A 374 -21.40 4.76 13.10
CA ILE A 374 -21.72 3.35 12.84
C ILE A 374 -20.69 2.50 13.58
N LEU A 375 -21.08 1.98 14.74
CA LEU A 375 -20.28 1.03 15.50
C LEU A 375 -20.45 -0.36 14.89
N ASP A 376 -19.36 -0.92 14.37
CA ASP A 376 -19.32 -2.33 14.03
C ASP A 376 -19.24 -3.12 15.34
N ASN A 377 -20.35 -3.77 15.71
CA ASN A 377 -20.33 -4.83 16.70
C ASN A 377 -19.56 -5.98 16.06
N GLY A 378 -18.22 -5.93 16.15
CA GLY A 378 -17.36 -6.95 15.56
C GLY A 378 -17.89 -8.34 15.86
N SER A 379 -17.71 -9.28 14.94
CA SER A 379 -18.26 -10.63 15.09
C SER A 379 -17.61 -11.31 16.30
N GLN A 380 -18.20 -11.17 17.49
CA GLN A 380 -17.68 -11.85 18.68
C GLN A 380 -17.95 -13.35 18.63
N ILE A 381 -18.82 -13.83 17.73
CA ILE A 381 -18.99 -15.25 17.45
C ILE A 381 -19.43 -15.41 15.98
N ALA A 382 -18.54 -15.88 15.13
CA ALA A 382 -18.92 -16.56 13.88
C ALA A 382 -17.82 -17.56 13.50
N PRO A 383 -18.14 -18.87 13.35
CA PRO A 383 -17.19 -19.81 12.76
C PRO A 383 -16.90 -19.38 11.31
N PHE A 384 -15.64 -19.47 10.91
CA PHE A 384 -15.18 -19.18 9.56
C PHE A 384 -16.05 -19.91 8.53
N LEU A 385 -16.89 -19.16 7.79
CA LEU A 385 -17.59 -19.65 6.61
C LEU A 385 -16.79 -19.20 5.39
N PRO A 386 -16.24 -20.13 4.59
CA PRO A 386 -15.51 -19.77 3.38
C PRO A 386 -16.41 -19.02 2.40
N PRO A 387 -15.86 -18.09 1.60
CA PRO A 387 -16.64 -17.26 0.69
C PRO A 387 -17.37 -18.15 -0.34
N LYS A 388 -18.67 -17.92 -0.52
CA LYS A 388 -19.43 -18.47 -1.66
C LYS A 388 -18.92 -17.80 -2.94
N THR A 389 -17.92 -18.38 -3.56
CA THR A 389 -17.48 -17.98 -4.90
C THR A 389 -18.54 -18.36 -5.92
N SER A 390 -18.84 -17.45 -6.84
CA SER A 390 -19.67 -17.70 -8.00
C SER A 390 -18.95 -18.69 -8.92
N ILE A 391 -19.35 -19.94 -8.81
CA ILE A 391 -18.80 -21.10 -9.51
C ILE A 391 -19.10 -21.07 -11.03
N ASN A 392 -20.03 -20.23 -11.48
CA ASN A 392 -20.63 -20.37 -12.81
C ASN A 392 -19.74 -19.96 -13.99
N GLY A 393 -18.64 -19.22 -13.78
CA GLY A 393 -17.74 -18.80 -14.87
C GLY A 393 -16.63 -19.78 -15.21
N PHE A 394 -16.27 -20.69 -14.29
CA PHE A 394 -15.12 -21.58 -14.45
C PHE A 394 -15.50 -22.94 -15.06
N PHE A 395 -16.74 -23.40 -14.87
CA PHE A 395 -17.18 -24.74 -15.28
C PHE A 395 -17.50 -24.87 -16.77
N GLU A 396 -17.97 -23.80 -17.41
CA GLU A 396 -18.24 -23.78 -18.86
C GLU A 396 -16.96 -23.94 -19.70
N SER A 397 -15.82 -23.49 -19.16
CA SER A 397 -14.50 -23.69 -19.76
C SER A 397 -14.00 -25.13 -19.64
N ILE A 398 -14.44 -25.88 -18.63
CA ILE A 398 -13.94 -27.23 -18.35
C ILE A 398 -14.65 -28.28 -19.20
N GLU A 399 -15.94 -28.10 -19.49
CA GLU A 399 -16.73 -29.07 -20.26
C GLU A 399 -16.23 -29.21 -21.72
N ASN A 400 -15.90 -28.09 -22.36
CA ASN A 400 -15.32 -28.10 -23.71
C ASN A 400 -13.90 -28.69 -23.78
N ILE A 401 -13.14 -28.59 -22.68
CA ILE A 401 -11.80 -29.18 -22.60
C ILE A 401 -11.91 -30.69 -22.36
N TRP A 402 -12.89 -31.13 -21.56
CA TRP A 402 -13.08 -32.54 -21.22
C TRP A 402 -13.52 -33.39 -22.43
N ASN A 403 -14.40 -32.86 -23.28
CA ASN A 403 -14.84 -33.54 -24.50
C ASN A 403 -13.68 -33.75 -25.50
N ARG A 404 -12.78 -32.77 -25.66
CA ARG A 404 -11.61 -32.90 -26.55
C ARG A 404 -10.57 -33.88 -26.03
N ILE A 405 -10.45 -34.03 -24.71
CA ILE A 405 -9.52 -34.98 -24.09
C ILE A 405 -10.05 -36.42 -24.25
N TRP A 406 -11.36 -36.63 -24.16
CA TRP A 406 -11.96 -37.96 -24.33
C TRP A 406 -11.84 -38.51 -25.75
N GLU A 407 -12.04 -37.65 -26.77
CA GLU A 407 -11.84 -38.05 -28.16
C GLU A 407 -10.38 -38.45 -28.46
N GLY A 408 -9.40 -37.74 -27.88
CA GLY A 408 -7.98 -38.06 -28.04
C GLY A 408 -7.56 -39.38 -27.36
N LEU A 409 -8.17 -39.73 -26.24
CA LEU A 409 -7.81 -40.93 -25.45
C LEU A 409 -8.42 -42.22 -26.05
N VAL A 410 -9.61 -42.12 -26.66
CA VAL A 410 -10.23 -43.23 -27.39
C VAL A 410 -9.44 -43.58 -28.65
N ASP A 411 -8.92 -42.58 -29.36
CA ASP A 411 -8.12 -42.78 -30.57
C ASP A 411 -6.72 -43.33 -30.27
N PHE A 412 -6.15 -42.95 -29.12
CA PHE A 412 -4.87 -43.48 -28.58
C PHE A 412 -4.93 -44.98 -28.22
N VAL A 413 -6.06 -45.46 -27.68
CA VAL A 413 -6.21 -46.87 -27.25
C VAL A 413 -6.66 -47.78 -28.39
N THR A 414 -7.53 -47.30 -29.30
CA THR A 414 -8.11 -48.16 -30.35
C THR A 414 -7.30 -48.19 -31.64
N GLY A 415 -6.38 -47.23 -31.86
CA GLY A 415 -5.46 -47.22 -33.00
C GLY A 415 -6.13 -47.14 -34.38
N LYS A 416 -7.40 -46.71 -34.45
CA LYS A 416 -8.20 -46.66 -35.69
C LYS A 416 -7.57 -45.75 -36.76
N THR A 417 -7.04 -44.60 -36.37
CA THR A 417 -6.36 -43.64 -37.25
C THR A 417 -5.02 -44.17 -37.80
N CYS A 418 -4.31 -44.99 -37.03
CA CYS A 418 -2.99 -45.50 -37.43
C CYS A 418 -3.10 -46.64 -38.46
N ARG A 419 -4.16 -47.46 -38.36
CA ARG A 419 -4.46 -48.56 -39.29
C ARG A 419 -4.92 -48.09 -40.67
N GLN A 420 -5.40 -46.85 -40.78
CA GLN A 420 -5.84 -46.24 -42.05
C GLN A 420 -4.73 -45.44 -42.75
N LYS A 421 -3.71 -44.95 -42.03
CA LYS A 421 -2.67 -44.05 -42.59
C LYS A 421 -1.32 -44.71 -42.86
N CYS A 422 -0.94 -45.76 -42.13
CA CYS A 422 0.31 -46.47 -42.37
C CYS A 422 0.02 -47.78 -43.12
N SER A 423 0.52 -47.91 -44.35
CA SER A 423 0.22 -49.02 -45.26
C SER A 423 1.00 -50.31 -44.97
N SER A 424 2.08 -50.23 -44.16
CA SER A 424 2.96 -51.37 -43.87
C SER A 424 3.42 -51.41 -42.41
N PHE A 425 3.64 -52.62 -41.91
CA PHE A 425 4.14 -52.90 -40.56
C PHE A 425 5.58 -52.41 -40.34
N PHE A 426 6.40 -52.37 -41.39
CA PHE A 426 7.81 -51.98 -41.31
C PHE A 426 8.07 -50.51 -41.68
N ASP A 427 7.03 -49.69 -41.80
CA ASP A 427 7.18 -48.25 -42.03
C ASP A 427 7.39 -47.49 -40.72
N PHE A 428 8.56 -47.72 -40.11
CA PHE A 428 8.92 -47.21 -38.79
C PHE A 428 8.84 -45.68 -38.71
N ARG A 429 9.03 -44.97 -39.82
CA ARG A 429 8.95 -43.51 -39.88
C ARG A 429 7.51 -43.03 -39.72
N CYS A 430 6.55 -43.71 -40.35
CA CYS A 430 5.12 -43.44 -40.17
C CYS A 430 4.68 -43.69 -38.71
N HIS A 431 5.07 -44.84 -38.13
CA HIS A 431 4.67 -45.21 -36.77
C HIS A 431 5.28 -44.36 -35.66
N ILE A 432 6.50 -43.84 -35.85
CA ILE A 432 7.13 -42.89 -34.92
C ILE A 432 6.45 -41.52 -34.98
N GLN A 433 6.08 -41.05 -36.17
CA GLN A 433 5.45 -39.74 -36.35
C GLN A 433 4.04 -39.67 -35.75
N TYR A 434 3.31 -40.79 -35.72
CA TYR A 434 1.94 -40.87 -35.19
C TYR A 434 1.83 -41.58 -33.82
N VAL A 435 2.96 -41.93 -33.18
CA VAL A 435 3.06 -42.47 -31.81
C VAL A 435 2.18 -43.71 -31.57
N CYS A 436 2.35 -44.74 -32.41
CA CYS A 436 1.52 -45.95 -32.37
C CYS A 436 2.19 -47.09 -31.55
N MET A 437 1.66 -47.40 -30.36
CA MET A 437 2.23 -48.40 -29.43
C MET A 437 2.02 -49.87 -29.82
N SER A 438 1.21 -50.15 -30.84
CA SER A 438 0.93 -51.54 -31.27
C SER A 438 2.19 -52.30 -31.75
N TRP A 439 3.22 -51.60 -32.24
CA TRP A 439 4.48 -52.26 -32.61
C TRP A 439 5.25 -52.72 -31.38
N MET A 440 5.36 -51.91 -30.32
CA MET A 440 6.21 -52.23 -29.15
C MET A 440 5.73 -53.50 -28.43
N VAL A 441 4.41 -53.72 -28.39
CA VAL A 441 3.81 -54.93 -27.79
C VAL A 441 4.07 -56.17 -28.67
N MET A 442 3.99 -56.05 -29.99
CA MET A 442 4.23 -57.17 -30.91
C MET A 442 5.73 -57.53 -31.05
N PHE A 443 6.62 -56.55 -30.97
CA PHE A 443 8.08 -56.78 -31.01
C PHE A 443 8.57 -57.46 -29.72
N GLY A 444 7.99 -57.12 -28.57
CA GLY A 444 8.23 -57.84 -27.30
C GLY A 444 7.76 -59.29 -27.33
N LEU A 445 6.63 -59.57 -28.00
CA LEU A 445 6.14 -60.94 -28.22
C LEU A 445 7.01 -61.73 -29.22
N LEU A 446 7.59 -61.07 -30.23
CA LEU A 446 8.46 -61.71 -31.22
C LEU A 446 9.84 -62.10 -30.64
N LEU A 447 10.37 -61.28 -29.72
CA LEU A 447 11.60 -61.59 -28.98
C LEU A 447 11.41 -62.72 -27.96
N ALA A 448 10.18 -62.99 -27.53
CA ALA A 448 9.85 -64.09 -26.60
C ALA A 448 9.75 -65.47 -27.29
N ILE A 449 9.84 -65.55 -28.62
CA ILE A 449 9.70 -66.80 -29.39
C ILE A 449 11.07 -67.41 -29.77
N ILE A 450 12.19 -66.72 -29.55
CA ILE A 450 13.53 -67.25 -29.84
C ILE A 450 13.97 -68.17 -28.68
N PRO A 451 14.14 -69.50 -28.87
CA PRO A 451 14.65 -70.37 -27.82
C PRO A 451 16.14 -70.08 -27.60
N THR A 452 16.52 -69.89 -26.35
CA THR A 452 17.93 -69.89 -25.92
C THR A 452 18.38 -71.35 -25.78
N GLU A 453 19.06 -71.89 -26.80
CA GLU A 453 19.76 -73.17 -26.66
C GLU A 453 20.93 -73.01 -25.68
N ARG A 454 20.88 -73.81 -24.61
CA ARG A 454 22.02 -74.08 -23.71
C ARG A 454 22.91 -75.14 -24.35
N THR A 455 24.20 -74.87 -24.46
CA THR A 455 25.22 -75.93 -24.46
C THR A 455 25.94 -75.97 -23.12
N PHE A 456 26.21 -77.20 -22.67
CA PHE A 456 26.82 -77.61 -21.40
C PHE A 456 28.12 -76.90 -21.04
#